data_AF-A0A9N8EAB5-F1
#
_entry.id   AF-A0A9N8EAB5-F1
#
_cell.length_a   1.000
_cell.length_b   1.000
_cell.length_c   1.000
_cell.angle_alpha   90.00
_cell.angle_beta   90.00
_cell.angle_gamma   90.00
#
_symmetry.space_group_name_H-M   'P 1'
#
loop_
_entity.id
_entity.type
_entity.pdbx_description
1 polymer ?
#
loop_
_entity_poly.entity_id
_entity_poly.type
_entity_poly.pdbx_seq_one_letter_code
_entity_poly.pdbx_strand_id
1 'polypeptide(L)'
;MSKHRGGGPRHRAALLLVLGVVSSLLGGHVVQAIYPDGHFDYVTKITDKGHLEAVVADTLKTDDTLFVLTKAFAESGNKQVRFADITLSEAPISGPPYDAGKGGWPTIRYFNKETGKDGAPYQKKTDKSMCDELGNFDNMLDYVEEAGNTALCAPDGSGCDERSAKYMAKFKAKSKEEQAAQLKRLEGMDGSSMKQDLLDWKETRKRLLKTLLATHHTEL
;
A
#
# COMPACT_ATOMS: atom_id res chain seq x y z
N MET A 1 -56.22 60.31 12.81
CA MET A 1 -54.98 59.55 12.53
C MET A 1 -55.36 58.11 12.19
N SER A 2 -54.66 57.53 11.21
CA SER A 2 -54.66 56.12 10.74
C SER A 2 -55.87 55.53 9.97
N LYS A 3 -55.71 55.55 8.64
CA LYS A 3 -55.93 54.46 7.65
C LYS A 3 -55.31 53.11 8.15
N HIS A 4 -55.64 51.88 7.72
CA HIS A 4 -56.18 51.32 6.46
C HIS A 4 -56.62 49.84 6.68
N ARG A 5 -57.67 49.40 5.97
CA ARG A 5 -57.93 48.11 5.24
C ARG A 5 -57.28 46.81 5.79
N GLY A 6 -57.97 45.68 6.03
CA GLY A 6 -59.14 45.09 5.35
C GLY A 6 -58.69 44.03 4.33
N GLY A 7 -58.70 42.74 4.69
CA GLY A 7 -58.36 41.62 3.80
C GLY A 7 -58.80 40.27 4.34
N GLY A 8 -59.87 39.71 3.75
CA GLY A 8 -60.48 38.43 4.10
C GLY A 8 -59.76 37.20 3.52
N PRO A 9 -60.21 35.98 3.90
CA PRO A 9 -59.48 34.74 3.70
C PRO A 9 -59.62 34.20 2.27
N ARG A 10 -58.50 33.75 1.69
CA ARG A 10 -58.45 33.11 0.37
C ARG A 10 -58.47 31.59 0.52
N HIS A 11 -59.53 30.97 0.03
CA HIS A 11 -59.54 29.55 -0.35
C HIS A 11 -58.52 29.31 -1.47
N ARG A 12 -57.67 28.30 -1.30
CA ARG A 12 -56.93 27.68 -2.41
C ARG A 12 -57.00 26.16 -2.30
N ALA A 13 -57.28 25.58 -3.45
CA ALA A 13 -57.63 24.20 -3.69
C ALA A 13 -56.52 23.22 -3.33
N ALA A 14 -56.93 22.03 -2.90
CA ALA A 14 -56.12 20.84 -2.78
C ALA A 14 -55.63 20.40 -4.17
N LEU A 15 -54.32 20.27 -4.33
CA LEU A 15 -53.69 19.55 -5.43
C LEU A 15 -52.93 18.37 -4.82
N LEU A 16 -53.53 17.19 -4.94
CA LEU A 16 -52.91 15.89 -4.66
C LEU A 16 -51.78 15.67 -5.67
N LEU A 17 -50.54 15.73 -5.21
CA LEU A 17 -49.37 15.33 -5.98
C LEU A 17 -48.84 14.03 -5.36
N VAL A 18 -49.21 12.92 -5.99
CA VAL A 18 -48.67 11.59 -5.71
C VAL A 18 -47.23 11.59 -6.22
N LEU A 19 -46.27 11.84 -5.35
CA LEU A 19 -44.86 11.55 -5.60
C LEU A 19 -44.57 10.17 -5.03
N GLY A 20 -44.49 9.19 -5.94
CA GLY A 20 -44.04 7.85 -5.64
C GLY A 20 -42.67 7.88 -5.00
N VAL A 21 -42.53 7.17 -3.88
CA VAL A 21 -41.24 6.83 -3.28
C VAL A 21 -40.56 5.86 -4.24
N VAL A 22 -39.78 6.39 -5.18
CA VAL A 22 -38.74 5.60 -5.83
C VAL A 22 -37.65 5.44 -4.79
N SER A 23 -37.71 4.32 -4.06
CA SER A 23 -36.65 3.86 -3.18
C SER A 23 -35.41 3.65 -4.04
N SER A 24 -34.62 4.71 -4.16
CA SER A 24 -33.35 4.69 -4.86
C SER A 24 -32.40 3.91 -3.97
N LEU A 25 -32.21 2.64 -4.32
CA LEU A 25 -31.03 1.83 -4.03
C LEU A 25 -29.78 2.58 -4.54
N LEU A 26 -29.39 3.65 -3.86
CA LEU A 26 -28.10 4.28 -4.04
C LEU A 26 -27.12 3.56 -3.13
N GLY A 27 -26.53 2.55 -3.75
CA GLY A 27 -25.18 2.06 -3.53
C GLY A 27 -24.52 2.54 -2.24
N GLY A 28 -24.60 1.70 -1.22
CA GLY A 28 -23.47 1.51 -0.34
C GLY A 28 -22.28 1.13 -1.22
N HIS A 29 -21.49 2.12 -1.60
CA HIS A 29 -20.12 1.87 -2.02
C HIS A 29 -19.49 1.32 -0.75
N VAL A 30 -19.42 0.00 -0.69
CA VAL A 30 -18.62 -0.72 0.29
C VAL A 30 -17.27 -0.03 0.20
N VAL A 31 -16.86 0.66 1.27
CA VAL A 31 -15.50 1.11 1.44
C VAL A 31 -14.68 -0.13 1.16
N GLN A 32 -14.04 -0.21 -0.02
CA GLN A 32 -13.11 -1.29 -0.31
C GLN A 32 -12.20 -1.31 0.92
N ALA A 33 -12.17 -2.45 1.61
CA ALA A 33 -11.36 -2.58 2.80
C ALA A 33 -9.98 -2.03 2.43
N ILE A 34 -9.54 -0.98 3.15
CA ILE A 34 -8.26 -0.29 2.93
C ILE A 34 -7.10 -1.30 2.93
N TYR A 35 -7.37 -2.44 3.56
CA TYR A 35 -6.53 -3.59 3.73
C TYR A 35 -7.12 -4.77 2.95
N PRO A 36 -6.30 -5.51 2.19
CA PRO A 36 -6.73 -6.81 1.69
C PRO A 36 -7.07 -7.74 2.86
N ASP A 37 -7.91 -8.75 2.61
CA ASP A 37 -8.15 -9.82 3.59
C ASP A 37 -6.81 -10.41 4.05
N GLY A 38 -6.62 -10.57 5.37
CA GLY A 38 -5.37 -11.09 5.93
C GLY A 38 -4.23 -10.07 6.03
N HIS A 39 -4.44 -8.77 5.82
CA HIS A 39 -3.40 -7.73 5.96
C HIS A 39 -2.58 -7.82 7.25
N PHE A 40 -3.25 -8.09 8.37
CA PHE A 40 -2.58 -8.21 9.67
C PHE A 40 -1.99 -9.60 9.94
N ASP A 41 -2.05 -10.53 8.98
CA ASP A 41 -1.38 -11.84 9.10
C ASP A 41 0.14 -11.72 8.93
N TYR A 42 0.59 -10.64 8.29
CA TYR A 42 2.00 -10.39 7.97
C TYR A 42 2.46 -8.95 8.33
N VAL A 43 1.55 -8.09 8.78
CA VAL A 43 1.85 -6.75 9.29
C VAL A 43 1.54 -6.68 10.79
N THR A 44 2.46 -6.12 11.57
CA THR A 44 2.21 -5.87 13.00
C THR A 44 1.17 -4.76 13.16
N LYS A 45 0.00 -5.10 13.73
CA LYS A 45 -1.02 -4.10 14.07
C LYS A 45 -0.59 -3.28 15.28
N ILE A 46 -0.37 -1.99 15.09
CA ILE A 46 -0.07 -1.07 16.18
C ILE A 46 -1.38 -0.64 16.85
N THR A 47 -1.46 -0.81 18.16
CA THR A 47 -2.67 -0.58 18.97
C THR A 47 -2.65 0.76 19.70
N ASP A 48 -1.47 1.28 19.99
CA ASP A 48 -1.26 2.52 20.73
C ASP A 48 0.20 2.98 20.60
N LYS A 49 0.51 4.15 21.15
CA LYS A 49 1.85 4.74 21.09
C LYS A 49 2.90 3.91 21.83
N GLY A 50 2.56 3.32 22.97
CA GLY A 50 3.49 2.50 23.74
C GLY A 50 3.86 1.21 22.99
N HIS A 51 2.88 0.60 22.31
CA HIS A 51 3.12 -0.53 21.43
C HIS A 51 4.03 -0.15 20.25
N LEU A 52 3.80 1.00 19.59
CA LEU A 52 4.70 1.50 18.55
C LEU A 52 6.14 1.67 19.05
N GLU A 53 6.31 2.33 20.19
CA GLU A 53 7.62 2.54 20.82
C GLU A 53 8.32 1.22 21.14
N ALA A 54 7.58 0.21 21.61
CA ALA A 54 8.13 -1.12 21.88
C ALA A 54 8.59 -1.82 20.61
N VAL A 55 7.80 -1.80 19.53
CA VAL A 55 8.15 -2.43 18.24
C VAL A 55 9.34 -1.73 17.59
N VAL A 56 9.40 -0.40 17.65
CA VAL A 56 10.56 0.38 17.19
C VAL A 56 11.80 0.01 18.02
N ALA A 57 11.70 0.01 19.35
CA ALA A 57 12.82 -0.31 20.22
C ALA A 57 13.33 -1.74 20.03
N ASP A 58 12.44 -2.70 19.73
CA ASP A 58 12.80 -4.07 19.39
C ASP A 58 13.55 -4.16 18.05
N THR A 59 13.03 -3.49 17.02
CA THR A 59 13.68 -3.41 15.70
C THR A 59 15.08 -2.82 15.80
N LEU A 60 15.27 -1.74 16.58
CA LEU A 60 16.56 -1.09 16.71
C LEU A 60 17.63 -1.93 17.43
N LYS A 61 17.26 -3.06 18.05
CA LYS A 61 18.22 -4.03 18.62
C LYS A 61 18.79 -4.98 17.57
N THR A 62 18.12 -5.12 16.43
CA THR A 62 18.54 -5.96 15.31
C THR A 62 19.07 -5.08 14.17
N ASP A 63 19.54 -5.69 13.08
CA ASP A 63 19.89 -4.99 11.84
C ASP A 63 18.68 -4.85 10.90
N ASP A 64 17.47 -5.03 11.43
CA ASP A 64 16.26 -4.97 10.62
C ASP A 64 15.81 -3.52 10.40
N THR A 65 15.00 -3.33 9.36
CA THR A 65 14.27 -2.08 9.09
C THR A 65 12.78 -2.30 9.25
N LEU A 66 12.15 -1.49 10.09
CA LEU A 66 10.70 -1.47 10.28
C LEU A 66 10.08 -0.38 9.42
N PHE A 67 9.11 -0.75 8.58
CA PHE A 67 8.28 0.18 7.83
C PHE A 67 6.90 0.28 8.49
N VAL A 68 6.46 1.49 8.81
CA VAL A 68 5.17 1.78 9.44
C VAL A 68 4.26 2.48 8.44
N LEU A 69 2.97 2.08 8.41
CA LEU A 69 1.91 2.63 7.56
C LEU A 69 2.09 2.33 6.06
N THR A 70 2.78 1.25 5.71
CA THR A 70 2.91 0.78 4.33
C THR A 70 1.73 -0.11 3.96
N LYS A 71 1.11 0.19 2.82
CA LYS A 71 0.19 -0.72 2.12
C LYS A 71 0.95 -2.00 1.76
N ALA A 72 0.85 -3.01 2.62
CA ALA A 72 1.19 -4.44 2.46
C ALA A 72 2.08 -4.84 1.26
N PHE A 73 3.38 -5.03 1.49
CA PHE A 73 4.26 -5.83 0.62
C PHE A 73 5.06 -6.87 1.43
N ALA A 74 4.48 -7.37 2.52
CA ALA A 74 5.18 -8.19 3.50
C ALA A 74 5.43 -9.65 3.09
N GLU A 75 5.07 -10.04 1.86
CA GLU A 75 5.37 -11.39 1.37
C GLU A 75 6.81 -11.53 0.84
N SER A 76 7.68 -10.54 0.98
CA SER A 76 9.03 -10.62 0.43
C SER A 76 9.90 -11.72 1.06
N GLY A 77 9.51 -12.28 2.21
CA GLY A 77 10.27 -13.30 2.95
C GLY A 77 11.63 -12.82 3.45
N ASN A 78 11.97 -11.53 3.25
CA ASN A 78 13.20 -10.94 3.72
C ASN A 78 13.10 -10.67 5.23
N LYS A 79 13.91 -11.40 6.00
CA LYS A 79 13.93 -11.33 7.47
C LYS A 79 14.45 -10.00 8.02
N GLN A 80 15.13 -9.19 7.19
CA GLN A 80 15.65 -7.88 7.56
C GLN A 80 14.59 -6.77 7.43
N VAL A 81 13.40 -7.08 6.92
CA VAL A 81 12.33 -6.10 6.76
C VAL A 81 11.13 -6.51 7.61
N ARG A 82 10.67 -5.56 8.44
CA ARG A 82 9.47 -5.69 9.26
C ARG A 82 8.44 -4.68 8.80
N PHE A 83 7.17 -5.06 8.83
CA PHE A 83 6.06 -4.18 8.49
C PHE A 83 5.14 -3.99 9.70
N ALA A 84 4.70 -2.77 9.92
CA ALA A 84 3.69 -2.41 10.89
C ALA A 84 2.71 -1.39 10.31
N ASP A 85 1.50 -1.35 10.86
CA ASP A 85 0.47 -0.43 10.40
C ASP A 85 -0.37 0.09 11.56
N ILE A 86 -0.83 1.33 11.42
CA ILE A 86 -1.60 2.07 12.42
C ILE A 86 -2.94 2.44 11.78
N THR A 87 -4.01 1.84 12.28
CA THR A 87 -5.36 2.33 11.99
C THR A 87 -5.64 3.55 12.87
N LEU A 88 -5.51 4.77 12.33
CA LEU A 88 -5.63 6.01 13.12
C LEU A 88 -6.97 6.19 13.84
N SER A 89 -8.06 5.60 13.32
CA SER A 89 -9.36 5.61 14.00
C SER A 89 -9.40 4.73 15.26
N GLU A 90 -8.47 3.78 15.38
CA GLU A 90 -8.34 2.85 16.51
C GLU A 90 -7.18 3.23 17.44
N ALA A 91 -6.07 3.71 16.86
CA ALA A 91 -4.85 4.10 17.55
C ALA A 91 -4.45 5.54 17.17
N PRO A 92 -5.01 6.56 17.84
CA PRO A 92 -4.78 7.96 17.51
C PRO A 92 -3.39 8.43 17.98
N ILE A 93 -2.35 8.01 17.25
CA ILE A 93 -0.95 8.38 17.52
C ILE A 93 -0.65 9.69 16.79
N SER A 94 -0.75 10.82 17.47
CA SER A 94 -0.47 12.14 16.91
C SER A 94 0.79 12.78 17.49
N GLY A 95 1.40 13.70 16.73
CA GLY A 95 2.50 14.56 17.18
C GLY A 95 3.90 13.92 17.06
N PRO A 96 4.97 14.73 17.26
CA PRO A 96 6.34 14.26 17.12
C PRO A 96 6.71 13.11 18.09
N PRO A 97 7.66 12.23 17.69
CA PRO A 97 8.36 12.25 16.41
C PRO A 97 7.55 11.59 15.27
N TYR A 98 6.51 10.81 15.60
CA TYR A 98 5.82 9.95 14.64
C TYR A 98 4.93 10.72 13.67
N ASP A 99 4.19 11.71 14.16
CA ASP A 99 3.34 12.60 13.36
C ASP A 99 2.41 11.80 12.39
N ALA A 100 1.84 10.67 12.85
CA ALA A 100 1.07 9.81 11.97
C ALA A 100 -0.16 10.53 11.40
N GLY A 101 -0.38 10.38 10.09
CA GLY A 101 -1.43 11.09 9.35
C GLY A 101 -1.09 12.53 8.95
N LYS A 102 0.02 13.10 9.43
CA LYS A 102 0.45 14.45 9.07
C LYS A 102 1.10 14.43 7.68
N GLY A 103 0.47 15.11 6.72
CA GLY A 103 0.93 15.17 5.32
C GLY A 103 0.12 14.34 4.33
N GLY A 104 -0.98 13.73 4.79
CA GLY A 104 -1.86 12.91 3.96
C GLY A 104 -1.60 11.42 4.10
N TRP A 105 -2.57 10.62 3.69
CA TRP A 105 -2.47 9.17 3.68
C TRP A 105 -1.86 8.69 2.36
N PRO A 106 -1.02 7.63 2.37
CA PRO A 106 -0.44 6.99 3.55
C PRO A 106 0.75 7.79 4.10
N THR A 107 0.80 8.12 5.40
CA THR A 107 2.01 8.75 5.99
C THR A 107 3.04 7.66 6.29
N ILE A 108 4.08 7.50 5.47
CA ILE A 108 5.01 6.37 5.63
C ILE A 108 6.30 6.79 6.34
N ARG A 109 6.74 5.96 7.29
CA ARG A 109 8.03 6.10 7.98
C ARG A 109 8.75 4.77 8.07
N TYR A 110 10.07 4.84 8.11
CA TYR A 110 10.92 3.68 8.38
C TYR A 110 11.84 3.92 9.58
N PHE A 111 12.19 2.84 10.26
CA PHE A 111 13.00 2.83 11.48
C PHE A 111 14.09 1.76 11.33
N ASN A 112 15.34 2.19 11.38
CA ASN A 112 16.51 1.32 11.42
C ASN A 112 17.62 1.99 12.26
N LYS A 113 18.79 1.34 12.36
CA LYS A 113 19.93 1.87 13.13
C LYS A 113 20.37 3.27 12.69
N GLU A 114 20.20 3.63 11.41
CA GLU A 114 20.60 4.93 10.86
C GLU A 114 19.61 6.04 11.25
N THR A 115 18.31 5.74 11.22
CA THR A 115 17.25 6.72 11.52
C THR A 115 16.90 6.81 13.00
N GLY A 116 17.22 5.76 13.78
CA GLY A 116 16.90 5.68 15.20
C GLY A 116 15.40 5.71 15.51
N LYS A 117 15.06 6.13 16.73
CA LYS A 117 13.69 6.11 17.27
C LYS A 117 12.74 7.10 16.61
N ASP A 118 13.28 8.16 16.03
CA ASP A 118 12.49 9.19 15.37
C ASP A 118 12.06 8.75 13.96
N GLY A 119 12.76 7.76 13.41
CA GLY A 119 12.55 7.26 12.05
C GLY A 119 12.80 8.35 11.00
N ALA A 120 12.67 7.97 9.74
CA ALA A 120 12.69 8.94 8.64
C ALA A 120 11.41 8.81 7.80
N PRO A 121 10.89 9.95 7.28
CA PRO A 121 9.74 9.93 6.39
C PRO A 121 10.15 9.47 4.99
N TYR A 122 9.19 8.91 4.26
CA TYR A 122 9.34 8.70 2.83
C TYR A 122 9.60 10.02 2.09
N GLN A 123 10.63 10.04 1.24
CA GLN A 123 10.90 11.15 0.34
C GLN A 123 10.23 10.88 -1.00
N LYS A 124 9.17 11.64 -1.30
CA LYS A 124 8.42 11.52 -2.55
C LYS A 124 9.32 11.77 -3.76
N LYS A 125 9.24 10.90 -4.76
CA LYS A 125 10.08 10.91 -5.97
C LYS A 125 9.38 11.51 -7.18
N THR A 126 8.06 11.65 -7.17
CA THR A 126 7.29 12.19 -8.30
C THR A 126 6.29 13.28 -7.87
N ASP A 127 5.69 13.95 -8.86
CA ASP A 127 4.63 14.93 -8.60
C ASP A 127 3.26 14.30 -8.29
N LYS A 128 3.14 12.96 -8.41
CA LYS A 128 1.89 12.26 -8.11
C LYS A 128 1.54 12.32 -6.62
N SER A 129 0.31 11.91 -6.29
CA SER A 129 -0.06 11.68 -4.90
C SER A 129 0.73 10.49 -4.34
N MET A 130 0.98 10.47 -3.04
CA MET A 130 1.71 9.36 -2.39
C MET A 130 0.97 8.03 -2.54
N CYS A 131 -0.38 8.05 -2.55
CA CYS A 131 -1.21 6.89 -2.87
C CYS A 131 -0.93 6.33 -4.27
N ASP A 132 -0.79 7.19 -5.28
CA ASP A 132 -0.56 6.76 -6.66
C ASP A 132 0.89 6.31 -6.87
N GLU A 133 1.85 7.00 -6.23
CA GLU A 133 3.27 6.70 -6.33
C GLU A 133 3.60 5.36 -5.68
N LEU A 134 3.21 5.18 -4.41
CA LEU A 134 3.50 3.96 -3.66
C LEU A 134 2.43 2.88 -3.82
N GLY A 135 1.32 3.20 -4.49
CA GLY A 135 0.40 2.20 -5.02
C GLY A 135 0.98 1.43 -6.20
N ASN A 136 2.05 1.93 -6.82
CA ASN A 136 2.82 1.18 -7.81
C ASN A 136 3.76 0.17 -7.11
N PHE A 137 3.67 -1.09 -7.54
CA PHE A 137 4.43 -2.20 -6.98
C PHE A 137 5.96 -1.97 -7.01
N ASP A 138 6.50 -1.55 -8.16
CA ASP A 138 7.94 -1.35 -8.32
C ASP A 138 8.42 -0.19 -7.42
N ASN A 139 7.70 0.95 -7.40
CA ASN A 139 8.06 2.09 -6.56
C ASN A 139 8.09 1.76 -5.06
N MET A 140 7.14 0.95 -4.57
CA MET A 140 7.14 0.58 -3.16
C MET A 140 8.28 -0.38 -2.84
N LEU A 141 8.56 -1.37 -3.70
CA LEU A 141 9.69 -2.26 -3.46
C LEU A 141 11.03 -1.52 -3.51
N ASP A 142 11.19 -0.59 -4.46
CA ASP A 142 12.39 0.23 -4.54
C ASP A 142 12.53 1.09 -3.28
N TYR A 143 11.44 1.65 -2.75
CA TYR A 143 11.46 2.32 -1.46
C TYR A 143 11.89 1.39 -0.32
N VAL A 144 11.34 0.19 -0.25
CA VAL A 144 11.68 -0.78 0.81
C VAL A 144 13.16 -1.18 0.74
N GLU A 145 13.68 -1.43 -0.46
CA GLU A 145 15.08 -1.82 -0.66
C GLU A 145 16.05 -0.67 -0.37
N GLU A 146 15.75 0.54 -0.82
CA GLU A 146 16.57 1.73 -0.56
C GLU A 146 16.59 2.10 0.91
N ALA A 147 15.41 2.23 1.54
CA ALA A 147 15.32 2.62 2.94
C ALA A 147 15.73 1.49 3.90
N GLY A 148 15.59 0.24 3.48
CA GLY A 148 16.03 -0.94 4.21
C GLY A 148 17.49 -1.31 3.98
N ASN A 149 18.17 -0.64 3.04
CA ASN A 149 19.51 -0.99 2.56
C ASN A 149 19.66 -2.51 2.32
N THR A 150 18.67 -3.10 1.66
CA THR A 150 18.54 -4.55 1.48
C THR A 150 17.99 -4.86 0.10
N ALA A 151 18.18 -6.09 -0.37
CA ALA A 151 17.52 -6.59 -1.57
C ALA A 151 16.47 -7.62 -1.16
N LEU A 152 15.23 -7.45 -1.64
CA LEU A 152 14.16 -8.39 -1.31
C LEU A 152 14.30 -9.72 -2.06
N CYS A 153 14.91 -9.72 -3.24
CA CYS A 153 15.34 -10.93 -3.91
C CYS A 153 16.43 -10.59 -4.94
N ALA A 154 17.68 -10.89 -4.59
CA ALA A 154 18.84 -10.60 -5.42
C ALA A 154 19.06 -11.68 -6.51
N PRO A 155 19.82 -11.38 -7.59
CA PRO A 155 20.09 -12.33 -8.69
C PRO A 155 20.81 -13.63 -8.27
N ASP A 156 21.51 -13.59 -7.15
CA ASP A 156 22.19 -14.73 -6.53
C ASP A 156 21.24 -15.60 -5.67
N GLY A 157 20.00 -15.16 -5.47
CA GLY A 157 19.00 -15.83 -4.63
C GLY A 157 18.96 -15.32 -3.19
N SER A 158 19.84 -14.38 -2.82
CA SER A 158 19.86 -13.79 -1.48
C SER A 158 18.58 -12.97 -1.23
N GLY A 159 18.00 -13.10 -0.03
CA GLY A 159 16.79 -12.37 0.37
C GLY A 159 15.46 -12.95 -0.12
N CYS A 160 15.48 -13.83 -1.13
CA CYS A 160 14.27 -14.38 -1.75
C CYS A 160 13.50 -15.33 -0.81
N ASP A 161 12.18 -15.23 -0.81
CA ASP A 161 11.30 -16.26 -0.26
C ASP A 161 11.36 -17.57 -1.08
N GLU A 162 10.82 -18.66 -0.55
CA GLU A 162 10.86 -19.98 -1.20
C GLU A 162 10.24 -19.94 -2.61
N ARG A 163 9.15 -19.16 -2.78
CA ARG A 163 8.42 -19.05 -4.04
C ARG A 163 9.22 -18.30 -5.09
N SER A 164 9.80 -17.16 -4.74
CA SER A 164 10.64 -16.34 -5.62
C SER A 164 11.95 -17.05 -5.94
N ALA A 165 12.57 -17.71 -4.97
CA ALA A 165 13.80 -18.49 -5.18
C ALA A 165 13.59 -19.61 -6.21
N LYS A 166 12.50 -20.38 -6.08
CA LYS A 166 12.14 -21.42 -7.07
C LYS A 166 11.88 -20.84 -8.45
N TYR A 167 11.21 -19.69 -8.52
CA TYR A 167 10.92 -19.02 -9.79
C TYR A 167 12.20 -18.50 -10.46
N MET A 168 13.07 -17.85 -9.70
CA MET A 168 14.40 -17.38 -10.14
C MET A 168 15.24 -18.53 -10.65
N ALA A 169 15.37 -19.64 -9.89
CA ALA A 169 16.12 -20.81 -10.32
C ALA A 169 15.60 -21.38 -11.64
N LYS A 170 14.26 -21.46 -11.79
CA LYS A 170 13.63 -21.90 -13.03
C LYS A 170 13.96 -21.01 -14.22
N PHE A 171 13.87 -19.68 -14.07
CA PHE A 171 14.04 -18.73 -15.18
C PHE A 171 15.50 -18.35 -15.45
N LYS A 172 16.39 -18.48 -14.48
CA LYS A 172 17.84 -18.37 -14.66
C LYS A 172 18.39 -19.45 -15.59
N ALA A 173 17.75 -20.62 -15.63
CA ALA A 173 18.06 -21.71 -16.56
C ALA A 173 17.44 -21.53 -17.96
N LYS A 174 16.69 -20.45 -18.20
CA LYS A 174 16.03 -20.16 -19.48
C LYS A 174 16.81 -19.13 -20.29
N SER A 175 16.62 -19.14 -21.61
CA SER A 175 17.27 -18.16 -22.49
C SER A 175 16.72 -16.74 -22.26
N LYS A 176 17.44 -15.72 -22.70
CA LYS A 176 16.99 -14.32 -22.64
C LYS A 176 15.66 -14.13 -23.37
N GLU A 177 15.48 -14.83 -24.50
CA GLU A 177 14.25 -14.80 -25.30
C GLU A 177 13.07 -15.41 -24.54
N GLU A 178 13.28 -16.55 -23.86
CA GLU A 178 12.26 -17.18 -23.02
C GLU A 178 11.88 -16.30 -21.82
N GLN A 179 12.86 -15.67 -21.17
CA GLN A 179 12.64 -14.73 -20.08
C GLN A 179 11.85 -13.51 -20.55
N ALA A 180 12.24 -12.89 -21.67
CA ALA A 180 11.57 -11.73 -22.26
C ALA A 180 10.15 -12.06 -22.75
N ALA A 181 9.95 -13.24 -23.35
CA ALA A 181 8.62 -13.70 -23.75
C ALA A 181 7.69 -13.90 -22.55
N GLN A 182 8.21 -14.44 -21.45
CA GLN A 182 7.44 -14.57 -20.21
C GLN A 182 7.12 -13.21 -19.59
N LEU A 183 8.07 -12.26 -19.58
CA LEU A 183 7.83 -10.91 -19.09
C LEU A 183 6.71 -10.25 -19.89
N LYS A 184 6.81 -10.27 -21.23
CA LYS A 184 5.79 -9.74 -22.13
C LYS A 184 4.41 -10.38 -21.92
N ARG A 185 4.36 -11.68 -21.65
CA ARG A 185 3.10 -12.35 -21.31
C ARG A 185 2.49 -11.80 -20.02
N LEU A 186 3.29 -11.58 -18.97
CA LEU A 186 2.81 -11.05 -17.70
C LEU A 186 2.37 -9.60 -17.82
N GLU A 187 3.07 -8.78 -18.59
CA GLU A 187 2.68 -7.41 -18.93
C GLU A 187 1.37 -7.37 -19.72
N GLY A 188 1.16 -8.33 -20.64
CA GLY A 188 -0.11 -8.49 -21.35
C GLY A 188 -1.31 -8.85 -20.45
N MET A 189 -1.07 -9.19 -19.17
CA MET A 189 -2.11 -9.42 -18.16
C MET A 189 -2.37 -8.19 -17.28
N ASP A 190 -1.72 -7.04 -17.54
CA ASP A 190 -1.95 -5.81 -16.80
C ASP A 190 -3.39 -5.30 -17.01
N GLY A 191 -4.01 -4.82 -15.94
CA GLY A 191 -5.43 -4.40 -15.93
C GLY A 191 -6.45 -5.55 -15.93
N SER A 192 -6.02 -6.82 -15.99
CA SER A 192 -6.93 -7.96 -15.85
C SER A 192 -7.43 -8.09 -14.41
N SER A 193 -8.74 -8.32 -14.24
CA SER A 193 -9.32 -8.62 -12.92
C SER A 193 -8.87 -10.01 -12.46
N MET A 194 -8.11 -10.07 -11.37
CA MET A 194 -7.69 -11.32 -10.72
C MET A 194 -7.72 -11.14 -9.19
N LYS A 195 -7.62 -12.25 -8.46
CA LYS A 195 -7.47 -12.20 -7.00
C LYS A 195 -6.18 -11.47 -6.62
N GLN A 196 -6.17 -10.80 -5.47
CA GLN A 196 -5.05 -9.96 -5.03
C GLN A 196 -3.73 -10.76 -4.93
N ASP A 197 -3.78 -11.96 -4.37
CA ASP A 197 -2.63 -12.89 -4.28
C ASP A 197 -2.01 -13.22 -5.66
N LEU A 198 -2.85 -13.36 -6.69
CA LEU A 198 -2.41 -13.59 -8.06
C LEU A 198 -1.82 -12.34 -8.69
N LEU A 199 -2.38 -11.16 -8.37
CA LEU A 199 -1.88 -9.87 -8.83
C LEU A 199 -0.49 -9.62 -8.26
N ASP A 200 -0.33 -9.75 -6.93
CA ASP A 200 0.94 -9.56 -6.24
C ASP A 200 1.98 -10.53 -6.78
N TRP A 201 1.62 -11.80 -6.93
CA TRP A 201 2.53 -12.79 -7.53
C TRP A 201 2.88 -12.51 -9.00
N LYS A 202 1.97 -11.92 -9.77
CA LYS A 202 2.26 -11.52 -11.16
C LYS A 202 3.27 -10.38 -11.17
N GLU A 203 3.11 -9.36 -10.33
CA GLU A 203 4.05 -8.24 -10.23
C GLU A 203 5.42 -8.69 -9.70
N THR A 204 5.46 -9.55 -8.67
CA THR A 204 6.72 -10.16 -8.19
C THR A 204 7.47 -10.85 -9.33
N ARG A 205 6.79 -11.68 -10.12
CA ARG A 205 7.42 -12.37 -11.26
C ARG A 205 7.92 -11.40 -12.33
N LYS A 206 7.19 -10.31 -12.62
CA LYS A 206 7.63 -9.27 -13.56
C LYS A 206 8.96 -8.69 -13.07
N ARG A 207 9.06 -8.34 -11.78
CA ARG A 207 10.29 -7.80 -11.19
C ARG A 207 11.45 -8.79 -11.26
N LEU A 208 11.24 -10.05 -10.87
CA LEU A 208 12.27 -11.10 -10.94
C LEU A 208 12.82 -11.30 -12.37
N LEU A 209 11.94 -11.28 -13.38
CA LEU A 209 12.35 -11.37 -14.78
C LEU A 209 13.13 -10.14 -15.24
N LYS A 210 12.70 -8.92 -14.85
CA LYS A 210 13.45 -7.68 -15.12
C LYS A 210 14.86 -7.76 -14.51
N THR A 211 15.00 -8.26 -13.28
CA THR A 211 16.28 -8.47 -12.60
C THR A 211 17.19 -9.47 -13.35
N LEU A 212 16.64 -10.60 -13.79
CA LEU A 212 17.41 -11.60 -14.58
C LEU A 212 17.87 -11.02 -15.92
N LEU A 213 16.97 -10.35 -16.65
CA LEU A 213 17.28 -9.73 -17.93
C LEU A 213 18.34 -8.62 -17.78
N ALA A 214 18.29 -7.83 -16.71
CA ALA A 214 19.30 -6.82 -16.41
C ALA A 214 20.67 -7.44 -16.07
N THR A 215 20.70 -8.51 -15.27
CA THR A 215 21.95 -9.22 -14.90
C THR A 215 22.69 -9.73 -16.13
N HIS A 216 21.94 -10.23 -17.11
CA HIS A 216 22.45 -10.67 -18.40
C HIS A 216 23.12 -9.58 -19.26
N HIS A 217 22.92 -8.29 -18.94
CA HIS A 217 23.61 -7.18 -19.60
C HIS A 217 24.95 -6.85 -18.95
N THR A 218 25.20 -7.27 -17.71
CA THR A 218 26.40 -6.94 -16.94
C THR A 218 27.52 -7.98 -17.10
N GLU A 219 27.23 -9.16 -17.65
CA GLU A 219 28.19 -10.26 -17.90
C GLU A 219 28.74 -10.32 -19.35
N LEU A 220 28.50 -9.27 -20.16
CA LEU A 220 29.04 -9.09 -21.51
C LEU A 220 30.08 -7.97 -21.53
#